data_AF-A0ABD3HZV9-F1
#
_entry.id   AF-A0ABD3HZV9-F1
#
_cell.length_a   1.000
_cell.length_b   1.000
_cell.length_c   1.000
_cell.angle_alpha   90.00
_cell.angle_beta   90.00
_cell.angle_gamma   90.00
#
_symmetry.space_group_name_H-M   'P 1'
#
loop_
_entity.id
_entity.type
_entity.pdbx_description
1 polymer ?
#
loop_
_entity_poly.entity_id
_entity_poly.type
_entity_poly.pdbx_seq_one_letter_code
_entity_poly.pdbx_strand_id
1 'polypeptide(L)'
;MRVEEDKQMSACTMGPEIKNIGKLRKPSALPLTCVNHISRVCNDLAASRNFYEKVLGFVQIKRPGSFDFEGAWLFNYGIGIHLLQKEERGEPVEKEIDPKADHVSFQCEDIVLTEEKLKENGIKYLRREVEENGILIDQLFFHDPDGFMIEVCDCDKLPVVPLARAASIKNQQQFFNSVCKRASSLTKNSSGIPSSIPEVSMQNGKWSLPDHNRAAC
;
A
#
# COMPACT_ATOMS: atom_id res chain seq x y z
N MET A 1 -33.42 10.32 59.19
CA MET A 1 -32.55 9.60 58.24
C MET A 1 -32.87 10.18 56.86
N ARG A 2 -32.18 11.23 56.42
CA ARG A 2 -30.94 11.29 55.60
C ARG A 2 -31.22 11.12 54.08
N VAL A 3 -30.83 12.18 53.35
CA VAL A 3 -30.38 12.34 51.94
C VAL A 3 -31.32 12.18 50.72
N GLU A 4 -31.54 13.33 50.06
CA GLU A 4 -31.36 13.72 48.63
C GLU A 4 -31.34 12.66 47.51
N GLU A 5 -32.02 12.95 46.39
CA GLU A 5 -31.34 13.40 45.16
C GLU A 5 -32.32 14.04 44.14
N ASP A 6 -32.04 15.30 43.80
CA ASP A 6 -32.46 16.01 42.60
C ASP A 6 -31.73 15.47 41.35
N LYS A 7 -32.43 15.36 40.21
CA LYS A 7 -32.00 16.06 38.98
C LYS A 7 -33.06 16.03 37.88
N GLN A 8 -33.67 17.19 37.73
CA GLN A 8 -34.39 17.66 36.56
C GLN A 8 -33.52 17.55 35.31
N MET A 9 -34.08 16.98 34.24
CA MET A 9 -33.57 17.08 32.87
C MET A 9 -33.49 18.56 32.47
N SER A 10 -32.29 19.12 32.49
CA SER A 10 -32.00 20.42 31.89
C SER A 10 -31.71 20.24 30.40
N ALA A 11 -32.45 21.00 29.60
CA ALA A 11 -32.26 21.16 28.17
C ALA A 11 -30.79 21.46 27.84
N CYS A 12 -30.21 20.70 26.89
CA CYS A 12 -28.98 21.09 26.24
C CYS A 12 -29.35 22.17 25.22
N THR A 13 -29.08 23.42 25.58
CA THR A 13 -29.25 24.62 24.75
C THR A 13 -28.57 24.42 23.41
N MET A 14 -29.34 24.57 22.32
CA MET A 14 -28.78 24.67 20.98
C MET A 14 -27.82 25.85 20.94
N GLY A 15 -26.54 25.57 20.64
CA GLY A 15 -25.54 26.59 20.38
C GLY A 15 -25.94 27.49 19.20
N PRO A 16 -25.38 28.71 19.10
CA PRO A 16 -25.85 29.73 18.18
C PRO A 16 -25.75 29.25 16.73
N GLU A 17 -26.88 29.41 16.05
CA GLU A 17 -27.08 29.27 14.61
C GLU A 17 -25.95 30.00 13.85
N ILE A 18 -25.06 29.26 13.18
CA ILE A 18 -23.97 29.83 12.37
C ILE A 18 -24.58 30.47 11.11
N LYS A 19 -25.09 31.70 11.24
CA LYS A 19 -25.43 32.58 10.13
C LYS A 19 -24.18 33.29 9.63
N ASN A 20 -23.37 32.56 8.88
CA ASN A 20 -22.51 33.09 7.82
C ASN A 20 -21.78 31.94 7.12
N ILE A 21 -22.47 31.26 6.21
CA ILE A 21 -21.80 30.34 5.28
C ILE A 21 -21.12 31.22 4.23
N GLY A 22 -19.99 31.79 4.61
CA GLY A 22 -19.09 32.47 3.69
C GLY A 22 -18.85 31.57 2.48
N LYS A 23 -19.16 32.11 1.30
CA LYS A 23 -18.91 31.57 -0.06
C LYS A 23 -17.98 30.35 -0.02
N LEU A 24 -18.55 29.15 -0.08
CA LEU A 24 -17.81 27.88 -0.14
C LEU A 24 -16.67 28.04 -1.15
N ARG A 25 -15.42 28.10 -0.66
CA ARG A 25 -14.25 28.18 -1.52
C ARG A 25 -14.27 26.94 -2.39
N LYS A 26 -14.33 27.13 -3.72
CA LYS A 26 -14.19 26.02 -4.69
C LYS A 26 -12.97 25.19 -4.29
N PRO A 27 -13.05 23.85 -4.33
CA PRO A 27 -11.87 23.03 -4.06
C PRO A 27 -10.76 23.47 -5.00
N SER A 28 -9.64 23.92 -4.44
CA SER A 28 -8.47 24.35 -5.21
C SER A 28 -7.61 23.18 -5.68
N ALA A 29 -7.84 21.98 -5.15
CA ALA A 29 -7.11 20.76 -5.47
C ALA A 29 -7.80 19.95 -6.58
N LEU A 30 -7.00 19.19 -7.33
CA LEU A 30 -7.49 18.23 -8.31
C LEU A 30 -8.39 17.18 -7.65
N PRO A 31 -9.44 16.69 -8.32
CA PRO A 31 -10.37 15.68 -7.77
C PRO A 31 -9.78 14.27 -7.84
N LEU A 32 -8.66 14.05 -7.16
CA LEU A 32 -7.94 12.77 -7.12
C LEU A 32 -8.46 11.91 -5.97
N THR A 33 -8.50 10.58 -6.15
CA THR A 33 -8.95 9.63 -5.12
C THR A 33 -7.78 8.97 -4.40
N CYS A 34 -6.84 8.42 -5.16
CA CYS A 34 -5.65 7.72 -4.68
C CYS A 34 -4.55 7.72 -5.76
N VAL A 35 -3.36 7.25 -5.40
CA VAL A 35 -2.35 6.88 -6.39
C VAL A 35 -2.90 5.69 -7.19
N ASN A 36 -2.80 5.77 -8.52
CA ASN A 36 -3.29 4.71 -9.40
C ASN A 36 -2.20 3.69 -9.72
N HIS A 37 -1.04 4.16 -10.18
CA HIS A 37 0.12 3.32 -10.48
C HIS A 37 1.42 4.12 -10.42
N ILE A 38 2.54 3.40 -10.34
CA ILE A 38 3.88 3.91 -10.62
C ILE A 38 4.42 3.25 -11.89
N SER A 39 5.15 3.99 -12.70
CA SER A 39 5.86 3.45 -13.87
C SER A 39 7.33 3.22 -13.57
N ARG A 40 7.89 2.11 -14.06
CA ARG A 40 9.32 1.79 -13.97
C ARG A 40 9.84 1.31 -15.31
N VAL A 41 10.94 1.89 -15.76
CA VAL A 41 11.72 1.35 -16.88
C VAL A 41 12.63 0.28 -16.31
N CYS A 42 12.65 -0.89 -16.94
CA CYS A 42 13.43 -2.05 -16.52
C CYS A 42 14.38 -2.51 -17.63
N ASN A 43 15.54 -3.03 -17.23
CA ASN A 43 16.53 -3.60 -18.13
C ASN A 43 16.12 -5.01 -18.59
N ASP A 44 15.47 -5.79 -17.73
CA ASP A 44 14.92 -7.11 -18.05
C ASP A 44 13.52 -7.29 -17.44
N LEU A 45 12.51 -7.28 -18.30
CA LEU A 45 11.11 -7.39 -17.92
C LEU A 45 10.81 -8.69 -17.18
N ALA A 46 11.44 -9.81 -17.54
CA ALA A 46 11.19 -11.09 -16.89
C ALA A 46 11.78 -11.10 -15.48
N ALA A 47 12.99 -10.55 -15.30
CA ALA A 47 13.61 -10.42 -13.99
C ALA A 47 12.80 -9.49 -13.08
N SER A 48 12.39 -8.32 -13.56
CA SER A 48 11.60 -7.37 -12.78
C SER A 48 10.23 -7.95 -12.44
N ARG A 49 9.52 -8.58 -13.39
CA ARG A 49 8.26 -9.28 -13.09
C ARG A 49 8.43 -10.34 -12.01
N ASN A 50 9.43 -11.20 -12.15
CA ASN A 50 9.70 -12.26 -11.17
C ASN A 50 9.97 -11.69 -9.78
N PHE A 51 10.73 -10.61 -9.68
CA PHE A 51 10.96 -9.91 -8.41
C PHE A 51 9.65 -9.36 -7.82
N TYR A 52 8.91 -8.54 -8.58
CA TYR A 52 7.70 -7.91 -8.08
C TYR A 52 6.61 -8.94 -7.73
N GLU A 53 6.51 -10.04 -8.46
CA GLU A 53 5.55 -11.12 -8.18
C GLU A 53 5.96 -11.98 -6.97
N LYS A 54 7.22 -12.44 -6.90
CA LYS A 54 7.64 -13.40 -5.87
C LYS A 54 8.09 -12.76 -4.56
N VAL A 55 8.70 -11.59 -4.63
CA VAL A 55 9.24 -10.89 -3.46
C VAL A 55 8.20 -9.95 -2.88
N LEU A 56 7.59 -9.13 -3.74
CA LEU A 56 6.61 -8.13 -3.32
C LEU A 56 5.16 -8.59 -3.49
N GLY A 57 4.90 -9.82 -3.95
CA GLY A 57 3.55 -10.37 -4.01
C GLY A 57 2.60 -9.69 -5.00
N PHE A 58 3.11 -8.96 -5.99
CA PHE A 58 2.25 -8.38 -7.04
C PHE A 58 1.68 -9.46 -7.96
N VAL A 59 0.52 -9.18 -8.57
CA VAL A 59 -0.09 -10.06 -9.56
C VAL A 59 -0.10 -9.38 -10.91
N GLN A 60 0.38 -10.04 -11.95
CA GLN A 60 0.25 -9.53 -13.30
C GLN A 60 -1.22 -9.49 -13.75
N ILE A 61 -1.63 -8.37 -14.31
CA ILE A 61 -2.96 -8.16 -14.87
C ILE A 61 -2.91 -7.93 -16.38
N LYS A 62 -4.09 -8.03 -17.02
CA LYS A 62 -4.24 -7.80 -18.46
C LYS A 62 -3.79 -6.39 -18.83
N ARG A 63 -2.89 -6.30 -19.82
CA ARG A 63 -2.44 -5.04 -20.41
C ARG A 63 -3.46 -4.56 -21.46
N PRO A 64 -3.73 -3.23 -21.56
CA PRO A 64 -4.47 -2.68 -22.69
C PRO A 64 -3.82 -3.05 -24.02
N GLY A 65 -4.61 -3.53 -24.98
CA GLY A 65 -4.10 -3.99 -26.29
C GLY A 65 -3.60 -2.87 -27.20
N SER A 66 -3.85 -1.60 -26.85
CA SER A 66 -3.38 -0.43 -27.59
C SER A 66 -1.92 -0.07 -27.35
N PHE A 67 -1.22 -0.78 -26.46
CA PHE A 67 0.18 -0.51 -26.17
C PHE A 67 1.09 -1.43 -27.00
N ASP A 68 1.94 -0.83 -27.81
CA ASP A 68 2.79 -1.46 -28.82
C ASP A 68 4.25 -1.68 -28.38
N PHE A 69 4.63 -1.23 -27.18
CA PHE A 69 5.94 -1.48 -26.58
C PHE A 69 5.97 -2.79 -25.76
N GLU A 70 7.15 -3.29 -25.39
CA GLU A 70 7.29 -4.42 -24.47
C GLU A 70 7.14 -3.96 -23.01
N GLY A 71 6.32 -4.66 -22.22
CA GLY A 71 6.06 -4.27 -20.84
C GLY A 71 5.02 -5.14 -20.13
N ALA A 72 4.79 -4.85 -18.85
CA ALA A 72 3.83 -5.56 -18.03
C ALA A 72 3.07 -4.61 -17.10
N TRP A 73 1.86 -5.02 -16.73
CA TRP A 73 1.08 -4.34 -15.71
C TRP A 73 0.89 -5.27 -14.53
N LEU A 74 1.35 -4.84 -13.36
CA LEU A 74 1.23 -5.58 -12.12
C LEU A 74 0.30 -4.81 -11.18
N PHE A 75 -0.42 -5.50 -10.30
CA PHE A 75 -1.34 -4.88 -9.36
C PHE A 75 -1.40 -5.64 -8.05
N ASN A 76 -1.25 -4.93 -6.93
CA ASN A 76 -1.57 -5.36 -5.58
C ASN A 76 -1.61 -4.14 -4.64
N TYR A 77 -2.08 -4.30 -3.40
CA TYR A 77 -2.08 -3.24 -2.37
C TYR A 77 -2.81 -1.95 -2.76
N GLY A 78 -3.73 -2.04 -3.74
CA GLY A 78 -4.47 -0.89 -4.27
C GLY A 78 -3.68 0.00 -5.24
N ILE A 79 -2.49 -0.41 -5.68
CA ILE A 79 -1.64 0.32 -6.62
C ILE A 79 -1.16 -0.56 -7.78
N GLY A 80 -1.04 0.02 -8.97
CA GLY A 80 -0.41 -0.63 -10.13
C GLY A 80 1.10 -0.38 -10.22
N ILE A 81 1.84 -1.32 -10.79
CA ILE A 81 3.19 -1.11 -11.29
C ILE A 81 3.18 -1.35 -12.80
N HIS A 82 3.51 -0.31 -13.56
CA HIS A 82 3.66 -0.38 -15.01
C HIS A 82 5.15 -0.54 -15.33
N LEU A 83 5.54 -1.76 -15.68
CA LEU A 83 6.90 -2.08 -16.11
C LEU A 83 7.03 -1.82 -17.62
N LEU A 84 8.01 -1.02 -18.01
CA LEU A 84 8.36 -0.73 -19.39
C LEU A 84 9.74 -1.32 -19.68
N GLN A 85 9.83 -2.21 -20.65
CA GLN A 85 11.12 -2.75 -21.09
C GLN A 85 11.89 -1.66 -21.84
N LYS A 86 13.16 -1.46 -21.49
CA LYS A 86 14.07 -0.61 -22.26
C LYS A 86 14.36 -1.25 -23.62
N GLU A 87 14.49 -0.44 -24.67
CA GLU A 87 14.76 -0.91 -26.04
C GLU A 87 16.03 -1.78 -26.12
N GLU A 88 17.10 -1.34 -25.45
CA GLU A 88 18.30 -2.13 -25.26
C GLU A 88 18.36 -2.65 -23.83
N ARG A 89 18.47 -3.99 -23.68
CA ARG A 89 18.67 -4.62 -22.38
C ARG A 89 19.99 -4.16 -21.79
N GLY A 90 19.94 -3.70 -20.55
CA GLY A 90 21.12 -3.37 -19.76
C GLY A 90 21.48 -4.48 -18.78
N GLU A 91 22.62 -4.31 -18.13
CA GLU A 91 23.02 -5.16 -17.01
C GLU A 91 22.28 -4.77 -15.72
N PRO A 92 22.10 -5.70 -14.77
CA PRO A 92 21.61 -5.39 -13.44
C PRO A 92 22.44 -4.28 -12.79
N VAL A 93 21.77 -3.35 -12.10
CA VAL A 93 22.42 -2.20 -11.48
C VAL A 93 22.57 -2.45 -9.99
N GLU A 94 23.78 -2.79 -9.56
CA GLU A 94 24.08 -2.84 -8.13
C GLU A 94 24.40 -1.43 -7.61
N LYS A 95 23.65 -0.99 -6.60
CA LYS A 95 23.82 0.31 -5.94
C LYS A 95 23.96 0.13 -4.43
N GLU A 96 24.65 1.07 -3.79
CA GLU A 96 24.67 1.18 -2.34
C GLU A 96 23.27 1.54 -1.82
N ILE A 97 22.86 0.93 -0.71
CA ILE A 97 21.57 1.20 -0.08
C ILE A 97 21.66 2.52 0.70
N ASP A 98 21.02 3.56 0.17
CA ASP A 98 20.86 4.85 0.82
C ASP A 98 19.39 5.10 1.22
N PRO A 99 19.03 4.98 2.51
CA PRO A 99 17.67 5.27 2.99
C PRO A 99 17.17 6.70 2.75
N LYS A 100 18.04 7.63 2.32
CA LYS A 100 17.66 9.00 1.94
C LYS A 100 17.35 9.15 0.45
N ALA A 101 17.62 8.14 -0.36
CA ALA A 101 17.30 8.16 -1.79
C ALA A 101 15.79 8.09 -2.04
N ASP A 102 15.34 8.54 -3.22
CA ASP A 102 13.94 8.43 -3.65
C ASP A 102 13.49 6.96 -3.67
N HIS A 103 12.39 6.66 -3.00
CA HIS A 103 11.88 5.29 -2.85
C HIS A 103 10.35 5.21 -2.94
N VAL A 104 9.85 4.00 -3.14
CA VAL A 104 8.46 3.65 -2.82
C VAL A 104 8.43 2.90 -1.50
N SER A 105 7.47 3.23 -0.64
CA SER A 105 7.34 2.63 0.68
C SER A 105 6.07 1.77 0.76
N PHE A 106 6.22 0.54 1.26
CA PHE A 106 5.12 -0.38 1.53
C PHE A 106 4.96 -0.58 3.03
N GLN A 107 3.71 -0.63 3.47
CA GLN A 107 3.37 -1.02 4.83
C GLN A 107 3.42 -2.55 4.95
N CYS A 108 4.06 -3.06 6.01
CA CYS A 108 3.95 -4.47 6.39
C CYS A 108 3.18 -4.67 7.70
N GLU A 109 2.69 -5.88 7.91
CA GLU A 109 2.10 -6.31 9.18
C GLU A 109 3.16 -6.89 10.14
N ASP A 110 4.22 -7.49 9.58
CA ASP A 110 5.31 -8.12 10.33
C ASP A 110 6.65 -7.86 9.62
N ILE A 111 7.46 -6.98 10.23
CA ILE A 111 8.77 -6.62 9.70
C ILE A 111 9.79 -7.75 9.85
N VAL A 112 9.65 -8.60 10.87
CA VAL A 112 10.58 -9.71 11.14
C VAL A 112 10.39 -10.77 10.06
N LEU A 113 9.15 -11.15 9.78
CA LEU A 113 8.84 -12.08 8.69
C LEU A 113 9.26 -11.52 7.33
N THR A 114 9.08 -10.20 7.11
CA THR A 114 9.55 -9.54 5.90
C THR A 114 11.07 -9.67 5.74
N GLU A 115 11.82 -9.41 6.82
CA GLU A 115 13.28 -9.53 6.84
C GLU A 115 13.74 -10.96 6.53
N GLU A 116 13.07 -11.97 7.10
CA GLU A 116 13.33 -13.39 6.81
C GLU A 116 13.11 -13.71 5.34
N LYS A 117 12.03 -13.22 4.73
CA LYS A 117 11.75 -13.43 3.31
C LYS A 117 12.81 -12.78 2.41
N LEU A 118 13.32 -11.60 2.77
CA LEU A 118 14.43 -10.98 2.03
C LEU A 118 15.70 -11.83 2.10
N LYS A 119 16.03 -12.37 3.29
CA LYS A 119 17.17 -13.29 3.48
C LYS A 119 17.02 -14.56 2.64
N GLU A 120 15.85 -15.20 2.67
CA GLU A 120 15.56 -16.42 1.88
C GLU A 120 15.72 -16.19 0.37
N ASN A 121 15.37 -15.00 -0.11
CA ASN A 121 15.51 -14.63 -1.53
C ASN A 121 16.91 -14.09 -1.88
N GLY A 122 17.85 -14.06 -0.93
CA GLY A 122 19.21 -13.56 -1.15
C GLY A 122 19.30 -12.05 -1.45
N ILE A 123 18.31 -11.28 -0.99
CA ILE A 123 18.22 -9.84 -1.25
C ILE A 123 19.02 -9.09 -0.18
N LYS A 124 19.96 -8.24 -0.62
CA LYS A 124 20.67 -7.33 0.28
C LYS A 124 19.71 -6.24 0.75
N TYR A 125 19.70 -5.98 2.06
CA TYR A 125 18.86 -4.96 2.66
C TYR A 125 19.58 -4.24 3.81
N LEU A 126 19.04 -3.09 4.21
CA LEU A 126 19.45 -2.33 5.39
C LEU A 126 18.25 -2.17 6.32
N ARG A 127 18.39 -2.56 7.59
CA ARG A 127 17.40 -2.31 8.63
C ARG A 127 17.71 -1.00 9.36
N ARG A 128 16.67 -0.23 9.67
CA ARG A 128 16.73 0.93 10.57
C ARG A 128 15.56 0.89 11.54
N GLU A 129 15.77 1.49 12.69
CA GLU A 129 14.75 1.75 13.69
C GLU A 129 14.69 3.26 13.94
N VAL A 130 13.49 3.80 14.05
CA VAL A 130 13.23 5.20 14.38
C VAL A 130 12.31 5.25 15.59
N GLU A 131 12.65 6.09 16.55
CA GLU A 131 11.82 6.34 17.73
C GLU A 131 11.18 7.73 17.64
N GLU A 132 9.86 7.78 17.81
CA GLU A 132 9.10 9.04 17.90
C GLU A 132 8.10 8.92 19.06
N ASN A 133 8.25 9.76 20.08
CA ASN A 133 7.41 9.76 21.29
C ASN A 133 7.29 8.38 21.98
N GLY A 134 8.38 7.61 22.01
CA GLY A 134 8.42 6.26 22.59
C GLY A 134 7.78 5.17 21.73
N ILE A 135 7.37 5.49 20.49
CA ILE A 135 6.92 4.51 19.50
C ILE A 135 8.10 4.16 18.59
N LEU A 136 8.43 2.87 18.50
CA LEU A 136 9.47 2.34 17.62
C LEU A 136 8.88 1.91 16.27
N ILE A 137 9.47 2.43 15.21
CA ILE A 137 9.16 2.11 13.81
C ILE A 137 10.36 1.42 13.20
N ASP A 138 10.13 0.24 12.63
CA ASP A 138 11.13 -0.47 11.87
C ASP A 138 10.99 -0.19 10.38
N GLN A 139 12.12 -0.12 9.70
CA GLN A 139 12.23 0.11 8.27
C GLN A 139 13.25 -0.86 7.67
N LEU A 140 12.91 -1.46 6.53
CA LEU A 140 13.80 -2.25 5.69
C LEU A 140 13.95 -1.57 4.33
N PHE A 141 15.19 -1.29 3.93
CA PHE A 141 15.52 -0.69 2.64
C PHE A 141 16.26 -1.68 1.76
N PHE A 142 15.86 -1.82 0.50
CA PHE A 142 16.50 -2.70 -0.47
C PHE A 142 16.21 -2.22 -1.90
N HIS A 143 16.82 -2.86 -2.88
CA HIS A 143 16.63 -2.52 -4.29
C HIS A 143 15.81 -3.57 -5.03
N ASP A 144 15.09 -3.12 -6.06
CA ASP A 144 14.63 -3.98 -7.15
C ASP A 144 15.81 -4.34 -8.10
N PRO A 145 15.60 -5.21 -9.12
CA PRO A 145 16.67 -5.62 -10.03
C PRO A 145 17.34 -4.48 -10.81
N ASP A 146 16.68 -3.34 -10.93
CA ASP A 146 17.13 -2.16 -11.66
C ASP A 146 17.73 -1.08 -10.73
N GLY A 147 17.88 -1.40 -9.44
CA GLY A 147 18.44 -0.50 -8.45
C GLY A 147 17.48 0.62 -8.04
N PHE A 148 16.17 0.41 -8.14
CA PHE A 148 15.17 1.30 -7.56
C PHE A 148 14.96 0.98 -6.09
N MET A 149 14.96 2.01 -5.24
CA MET A 149 14.90 1.85 -3.79
C MET A 149 13.46 1.54 -3.34
N ILE A 150 13.34 0.50 -2.52
CA ILE A 150 12.09 0.08 -1.89
C ILE A 150 12.29 0.13 -0.38
N GLU A 151 11.32 0.75 0.29
CA GLU A 151 11.17 0.70 1.74
C GLU A 151 10.01 -0.22 2.09
N VAL A 152 10.17 -1.04 3.13
CA VAL A 152 9.07 -1.65 3.85
C VAL A 152 9.12 -1.18 5.31
N CYS A 153 8.01 -0.64 5.84
CA CYS A 153 7.95 -0.16 7.21
C CYS A 153 6.64 -0.54 7.92
N ASP A 154 6.66 -0.44 9.25
CA ASP A 154 5.46 -0.54 10.11
C ASP A 154 4.96 0.84 10.59
N CYS A 155 5.01 1.82 9.71
CA CYS A 155 4.78 3.24 9.99
C CYS A 155 3.36 3.58 10.47
N ASP A 156 2.38 2.69 10.30
CA ASP A 156 1.00 2.88 10.78
C ASP A 156 0.86 2.91 12.31
N LYS A 157 1.90 2.51 13.05
CA LYS A 157 2.01 2.74 14.51
C LYS A 157 2.04 4.23 14.87
N LEU A 158 2.48 5.12 13.96
CA LEU A 158 2.50 6.57 14.21
C LEU A 158 1.19 7.25 13.79
N PRO A 159 0.66 8.18 14.60
CA PRO A 159 -0.49 8.98 14.20
C PRO A 159 -0.12 9.95 13.07
N VAL A 160 -0.91 9.97 11.99
CA VAL A 160 -0.75 10.96 10.92
C VAL A 160 -1.42 12.28 11.34
N VAL A 161 -0.62 13.26 11.73
CA VAL A 161 -1.10 14.58 12.19
C VAL A 161 -0.82 15.65 11.13
N PRO A 162 -1.84 16.29 10.53
CA PRO A 162 -1.63 17.32 9.52
C PRO A 162 -1.14 18.63 10.16
N LEU A 163 -0.05 19.21 9.63
CA LEU A 163 0.55 20.44 10.17
C LEU A 163 -0.25 21.71 9.86
N ALA A 164 -1.11 21.71 8.83
CA ALA A 164 -1.87 22.88 8.41
C ALA A 164 -3.39 22.61 8.40
N ARG A 165 -4.17 23.50 9.03
CA ARG A 165 -5.65 23.51 8.97
C ARG A 165 -6.22 24.01 7.63
N ALA A 166 -5.38 24.44 6.68
CA ALA A 166 -5.80 25.18 5.49
C ALA A 166 -6.30 24.31 4.30
N ALA A 167 -6.43 22.99 4.48
CA ALA A 167 -7.07 22.15 3.48
C ALA A 167 -8.57 22.47 3.40
N SER A 168 -9.15 22.53 2.19
CA SER A 168 -10.61 22.62 2.01
C SER A 168 -11.34 21.55 2.83
N ILE A 169 -12.56 21.80 3.30
CA ILE A 169 -13.36 20.82 4.08
C ILE A 169 -13.40 19.46 3.38
N LYS A 170 -13.48 19.42 2.03
CA LYS A 170 -13.43 18.17 1.26
C LYS A 170 -12.08 17.46 1.36
N ASN A 171 -10.98 18.21 1.33
CA ASN A 171 -9.62 17.67 1.48
C ASN A 171 -9.38 17.19 2.92
N GLN A 172 -9.94 17.87 3.92
CA GLN A 172 -9.92 17.40 5.31
C GLN A 172 -10.73 16.12 5.47
N GLN A 173 -11.95 16.04 4.93
CA GLN A 173 -12.75 14.80 4.96
C GLN A 173 -12.05 13.64 4.25
N GLN A 174 -11.45 13.90 3.07
CA GLN A 174 -10.68 12.88 2.36
C GLN A 174 -9.45 12.44 3.15
N PHE A 175 -8.74 13.37 3.79
CA PHE A 175 -7.64 13.06 4.69
C PHE A 175 -8.08 12.17 5.85
N PHE A 176 -9.13 12.55 6.60
CA PHE A 176 -9.64 11.75 7.71
C PHE A 176 -10.14 10.37 7.25
N ASN A 177 -10.82 10.28 6.11
CA ASN A 177 -11.25 8.99 5.55
C ASN A 177 -10.07 8.08 5.20
N SER A 178 -8.97 8.63 4.68
CA SER A 178 -7.76 7.88 4.35
C SER A 178 -6.99 7.44 5.60
N VAL A 179 -6.98 8.26 6.64
CA VAL A 179 -6.36 7.91 7.94
C VAL A 179 -7.17 6.83 8.67
N CYS A 180 -8.51 6.95 8.74
CA CYS A 180 -9.36 5.95 9.38
C CYS A 180 -9.26 4.57 8.74
N LYS A 181 -9.03 4.49 7.42
CA LYS A 181 -8.78 3.21 6.74
C LYS A 181 -7.50 2.51 7.22
N ARG A 182 -6.44 3.27 7.55
CA ARG A 182 -5.23 2.71 8.19
C ARG A 182 -5.52 2.20 9.61
N ALA A 183 -6.34 2.90 10.39
CA ALA A 183 -6.67 2.48 11.76
C ALA A 183 -7.58 1.23 11.82
N SER A 184 -8.42 1.00 10.80
CA SER A 184 -9.35 -0.14 10.78
C SER A 184 -8.71 -1.51 10.45
N SER A 185 -7.46 -1.57 9.97
CA SER A 185 -6.74 -2.86 9.84
C SER A 185 -6.29 -3.41 11.19
N LEU A 186 -6.14 -2.57 12.22
CA LEU A 186 -5.73 -2.98 13.57
C LEU A 186 -6.84 -3.65 14.40
N THR A 187 -8.09 -3.67 13.92
CA THR A 187 -9.25 -4.16 14.72
C THR A 187 -10.09 -5.25 14.06
N LYS A 188 -9.64 -5.79 12.92
CA LYS A 188 -10.33 -6.93 12.28
C LYS A 188 -9.34 -8.01 11.91
N ASN A 189 -9.11 -8.94 12.83
CA ASN A 189 -8.90 -10.36 12.50
C ASN A 189 -8.99 -11.24 13.76
N SER A 190 -10.23 -11.49 14.22
CA SER A 190 -10.61 -12.83 14.69
C SER A 190 -12.04 -13.11 14.24
N SER A 191 -12.16 -13.79 13.09
CA SER A 191 -13.24 -14.70 12.70
C SER A 191 -13.42 -14.71 11.17
N GLY A 192 -13.17 -15.87 10.57
CA GLY A 192 -13.75 -16.25 9.27
C GLY A 192 -12.79 -16.34 8.09
N ILE A 193 -11.88 -17.32 8.10
CA ILE A 193 -11.26 -17.84 6.86
C ILE A 193 -12.08 -19.06 6.42
N PRO A 194 -12.70 -19.08 5.23
CA PRO A 194 -13.21 -20.31 4.64
C PRO A 194 -12.04 -21.15 4.13
N SER A 195 -11.96 -22.40 4.59
CA SER A 195 -10.99 -23.39 4.16
C SER A 195 -11.35 -23.97 2.79
N SER A 196 -10.70 -23.52 1.73
CA SER A 196 -10.40 -24.34 0.54
C SER A 196 -9.62 -23.52 -0.49
N ILE A 197 -8.30 -23.72 -0.55
CA ILE A 197 -7.46 -23.36 -1.71
C ILE A 197 -7.41 -24.61 -2.59
N PRO A 198 -7.67 -24.55 -3.91
CA PRO A 198 -7.52 -25.71 -4.77
C PRO A 198 -6.03 -26.08 -4.88
N GLU A 199 -5.75 -27.36 -4.65
CA GLU A 199 -4.41 -27.95 -4.63
C GLU A 199 -3.82 -27.96 -6.05
N VAL A 200 -2.68 -27.28 -6.23
CA VAL A 200 -1.91 -27.30 -7.49
C VAL A 200 -0.90 -28.45 -7.40
N SER A 201 -1.12 -29.52 -8.15
CA SER A 201 -0.19 -30.66 -8.19
C SER A 201 0.80 -30.56 -9.36
N MET A 202 2.10 -30.75 -9.09
CA MET A 202 3.14 -30.94 -10.10
C MET A 202 3.19 -32.40 -10.57
N GLN A 203 3.12 -32.64 -11.88
CA GLN A 203 3.58 -33.88 -12.51
C GLN A 203 4.48 -33.55 -13.71
N ASN A 204 5.63 -34.22 -13.79
CA ASN A 204 6.57 -34.16 -14.92
C ASN A 204 7.04 -32.74 -15.32
N GLY A 205 7.27 -31.85 -14.34
CA GLY A 205 7.96 -30.57 -14.56
C GLY A 205 7.18 -29.53 -15.38
N LYS A 206 5.85 -29.69 -15.53
CA LYS A 206 5.00 -28.72 -16.26
C LYS A 206 3.82 -28.28 -15.38
N TRP A 207 3.66 -26.98 -15.21
CA TRP A 207 2.49 -26.37 -14.57
C TRP A 207 1.31 -26.35 -15.56
N SER A 208 0.15 -26.86 -15.16
CA SER A 208 -1.08 -26.75 -15.95
C SER A 208 -2.20 -26.16 -15.09
N LEU A 209 -2.84 -25.11 -15.61
CA LEU A 209 -4.07 -24.55 -15.06
C LEU A 209 -5.26 -25.40 -15.55
N PRO A 210 -6.36 -25.52 -14.78
CA PRO A 210 -7.54 -26.24 -15.24
C PRO A 210 -8.17 -25.53 -16.44
N ASP A 211 -8.43 -26.30 -17.50
CA ASP A 211 -9.12 -25.86 -18.71
C ASP A 211 -10.56 -25.43 -18.40
N HIS A 212 -10.81 -24.12 -18.35
CA HIS A 212 -12.16 -23.58 -18.42
C HIS A 212 -12.62 -23.48 -19.88
N ASN A 213 -12.80 -24.63 -20.54
CA ASN A 213 -13.61 -24.68 -21.75
C ASN A 213 -14.21 -26.06 -22.01
N ARG A 214 -15.28 -26.38 -21.26
CA ARG A 214 -16.31 -27.36 -21.64
C ARG A 214 -17.53 -27.20 -20.74
N ALA A 215 -18.39 -26.24 -21.07
CA ALA A 215 -19.81 -26.35 -20.77
C ALA A 215 -20.51 -26.64 -22.09
N ALA A 216 -20.98 -27.87 -22.22
CA ALA A 216 -21.91 -28.31 -23.26
C ALA A 216 -23.34 -28.19 -22.69
N CYS A 217 -24.26 -27.79 -23.58
CA CYS A 217 -25.69 -27.47 -23.40
C CYS A 217 -26.00 -26.12 -22.75
#